data_AF-A0AAF0TNZ4-F1
#
_entry.id   AF-A0AAF0TNZ4-F1
#
_cell.length_a   1.000
_cell.length_b   1.000
_cell.length_c   1.000
_cell.angle_alpha   90.00
_cell.angle_beta   90.00
_cell.angle_gamma   90.00
#
_symmetry.space_group_name_H-M   'P 1'
#
loop_
_entity.id
_entity.type
_entity.pdbx_description
1 polymer ?
#
loop_
_entity_poly.entity_id
_entity_poly.type
_entity_poly.pdbx_seq_one_letter_code
_entity_poly.pdbx_strand_id
1 'polypeptide(L)'
;MTQFFHMNDDPGAHQPETKAIMRWLEEIRFTASASLHGGALVANYPWDGTENKKKYYYGCPDDETFKYMASIYSRSHHNMSLSEEFPGGITNGAYWYPIYGGMQDWNYLHAGCFELTLEISDDKWPNASELPTLFEYNKMSMLNLVASLVKTGIHGRIFSSDEGKPLSASIAIKGLNSTIHARETLADYHRLLVPGGKYEVIATMPGYKSRSTSIMLGEEAMTVDFVMDPVITPINSFLQRGWSCSLPGPHLEVFFILVLVLVSVFLCFLLKRRVVLNYPKQRQAKRSVLGV
;
A
#
# COMPACT_ATOMS: atom_id res chain seq x y z
N MET A 1 7.05 -10.78 12.17
CA MET A 1 8.02 -11.34 11.20
C MET A 1 9.20 -10.41 11.04
N THR A 2 10.40 -10.96 10.96
CA THR A 2 11.64 -10.22 10.63
C THR A 2 12.36 -10.92 9.49
N GLN A 3 13.34 -10.25 8.88
CA GLN A 3 14.19 -10.83 7.83
C GLN A 3 14.80 -12.20 8.21
N PHE A 4 15.11 -12.42 9.50
CA PHE A 4 15.94 -13.54 9.96
C PHE A 4 15.22 -14.53 10.86
N PHE A 5 14.18 -14.09 11.56
CA PHE A 5 13.52 -14.90 12.55
C PHE A 5 12.03 -14.96 12.26
N HIS A 6 11.55 -16.19 12.06
CA HIS A 6 10.16 -16.60 12.17
C HIS A 6 9.73 -16.56 13.65
N MET A 7 9.85 -15.39 14.29
CA MET A 7 9.23 -15.17 15.60
C MET A 7 7.78 -14.77 15.35
N ASN A 8 6.86 -15.54 15.93
CA ASN A 8 5.41 -15.33 15.92
C ASN A 8 4.76 -15.35 14.53
N ASP A 9 4.90 -16.47 13.81
CA ASP A 9 4.09 -16.74 12.62
C ASP A 9 2.65 -17.16 12.95
N ASP A 10 2.25 -17.18 14.24
CA ASP A 10 0.86 -17.31 14.64
C ASP A 10 0.16 -15.94 14.52
N PRO A 11 -0.70 -15.72 13.51
CA PRO A 11 -1.42 -14.46 13.35
C PRO A 11 -2.35 -14.19 14.54
N GLY A 12 -2.74 -15.21 15.29
CA GLY A 12 -3.52 -15.11 16.52
C GLY A 12 -2.79 -14.37 17.64
N ALA A 13 -1.46 -14.47 17.71
CA ALA A 13 -0.63 -13.95 18.78
C ALA A 13 -0.32 -12.44 18.68
N HIS A 14 -0.57 -11.79 17.54
CA HIS A 14 -0.34 -10.35 17.37
C HIS A 14 -1.34 -9.51 18.18
N GLN A 15 -0.86 -8.37 18.71
CA GLN A 15 -1.69 -7.37 19.37
C GLN A 15 -2.71 -6.76 18.37
N PRO A 16 -3.88 -6.29 18.83
CA PRO A 16 -4.92 -5.77 17.94
C PRO A 16 -4.44 -4.57 17.09
N GLU A 17 -3.60 -3.69 17.63
CA GLU A 17 -3.02 -2.55 16.92
C GLU A 17 -2.11 -3.01 15.78
N THR A 18 -1.25 -4.01 16.04
CA THR A 18 -0.38 -4.61 15.03
C THR A 18 -1.20 -5.21 13.89
N LYS A 19 -2.26 -5.96 14.22
CA LYS A 19 -3.18 -6.53 13.22
C LYS A 19 -3.86 -5.44 12.39
N ALA A 20 -4.26 -4.33 13.00
CA ALA A 20 -4.89 -3.22 12.30
C ALA A 20 -3.94 -2.55 11.29
N ILE A 21 -2.69 -2.29 11.69
CA ILE A 21 -1.69 -1.69 10.79
C ILE A 21 -1.31 -2.65 9.66
N MET A 22 -1.08 -3.94 9.96
CA MET A 22 -0.79 -4.93 8.92
C MET A 22 -1.90 -4.99 7.86
N ARG A 23 -3.17 -5.03 8.29
CA ARG A 23 -4.31 -5.00 7.36
C ARG A 23 -4.35 -3.70 6.54
N TRP A 24 -4.09 -2.57 7.18
CA TRP A 24 -4.09 -1.28 6.48
C TRP A 24 -3.01 -1.20 5.40
N LEU A 25 -1.82 -1.73 5.67
CA LEU A 25 -0.70 -1.81 4.72
C LEU A 25 -0.95 -2.83 3.59
N GLU A 26 -1.73 -3.89 3.86
CA GLU A 26 -2.17 -4.84 2.83
C GLU A 26 -3.27 -4.25 1.92
N GLU A 27 -4.22 -3.50 2.50
CA GLU A 27 -5.31 -2.85 1.78
C GLU A 27 -4.83 -1.67 0.93
N ILE A 28 -3.92 -0.86 1.47
CA ILE A 28 -3.34 0.30 0.80
C ILE A 28 -1.86 0.04 0.59
N ARG A 29 -1.48 -0.15 -0.68
CA ARG A 29 -0.07 -0.25 -1.08
C ARG A 29 0.65 1.09 -0.94
N PHE A 30 1.11 1.45 0.25
CA PHE A 30 1.87 2.68 0.47
C PHE A 30 3.23 2.61 -0.22
N THR A 31 3.68 3.74 -0.79
CA THR A 31 5.03 3.86 -1.38
C THR A 31 6.09 4.04 -0.31
N ALA A 32 5.80 4.88 0.68
CA ALA A 32 6.69 5.21 1.78
C ALA A 32 5.90 5.60 3.03
N SER A 33 6.55 5.51 4.17
CA SER A 33 6.01 5.79 5.49
C SER A 33 7.10 6.37 6.39
N ALA A 34 6.71 6.92 7.53
CA ALA A 34 7.62 7.18 8.63
C ALA A 34 6.88 7.03 9.97
N SER A 35 7.48 6.31 10.90
CA SER A 35 7.02 6.23 12.29
C SER A 35 7.75 7.28 13.14
N LEU A 36 7.04 7.92 14.08
CA LEU A 36 7.62 8.93 14.96
C LEU A 36 7.87 8.34 16.35
N HIS A 37 9.08 8.55 16.86
CA HIS A 37 9.58 8.06 18.13
C HIS A 37 10.27 9.19 18.91
N GLY A 38 10.58 8.94 20.18
CA GLY A 38 11.37 9.82 21.01
C GLY A 38 12.30 9.04 21.92
N GLY A 39 13.30 9.74 22.47
CA GLY A 39 14.41 9.17 23.24
C GLY A 39 15.78 9.36 22.58
N ALA A 40 15.81 9.92 21.36
CA ALA A 40 17.00 10.35 20.65
C ALA A 40 16.63 11.41 19.60
N LEU A 41 17.62 11.92 18.87
CA LEU A 41 17.42 12.80 17.72
C LEU A 41 18.17 12.27 16.49
N VAL A 42 17.51 11.43 15.69
CA VAL A 42 18.10 10.75 14.52
C VAL A 42 17.03 10.18 13.58
N ALA A 43 17.30 10.19 12.27
CA ALA A 43 16.51 9.42 11.30
C ALA A 43 17.11 8.01 11.13
N ASN A 44 16.44 7.02 11.69
CA ASN A 44 16.80 5.61 11.62
C ASN A 44 16.23 4.96 10.34
N TYR A 45 17.04 4.13 9.69
CA TYR A 45 16.66 3.42 8.47
C TYR A 45 17.05 1.93 8.47
N PRO A 46 16.39 1.10 7.63
CA PRO A 46 16.63 -0.34 7.57
C PRO A 46 18.07 -0.75 7.25
N TRP A 47 18.48 -1.96 7.65
CA TRP A 47 17.73 -2.87 8.52
C TRP A 47 17.85 -2.50 10.00
N ASP A 48 16.85 -2.88 10.80
CA ASP A 48 16.91 -2.73 12.27
C ASP A 48 17.68 -3.85 12.96
N GLY A 49 17.94 -4.98 12.29
CA GLY A 49 18.61 -6.12 12.89
C GLY A 49 19.56 -6.86 11.95
N THR A 50 20.38 -7.74 12.53
CA THR A 50 21.30 -8.62 11.80
C THR A 50 20.97 -10.09 12.04
N GLU A 51 21.45 -11.00 11.19
CA GLU A 51 21.20 -12.43 11.35
C GLU A 51 21.77 -12.99 12.67
N ASN A 52 22.97 -12.54 13.05
CA ASN A 52 23.67 -13.04 14.24
C ASN A 52 23.39 -12.24 15.52
N LYS A 53 22.46 -11.27 15.47
CA LYS A 53 22.08 -10.38 16.58
C LYS A 53 23.19 -9.48 17.13
N LYS A 54 24.28 -9.29 16.37
CA LYS A 54 25.35 -8.36 16.72
C LYS A 54 25.11 -7.00 16.10
N LYS A 55 25.62 -5.98 16.79
CA LYS A 55 25.63 -4.58 16.35
C LYS A 55 26.72 -4.37 15.30
N TYR A 56 26.33 -4.27 14.04
CA TYR A 56 27.17 -3.82 12.93
C TYR A 56 26.29 -3.33 11.78
N TYR A 57 26.88 -2.56 10.87
CA TYR A 57 26.16 -1.99 9.74
C TYR A 57 25.63 -3.09 8.83
N TYR A 58 24.32 -3.06 8.57
CA TYR A 58 23.69 -4.04 7.72
C TYR A 58 22.64 -3.36 6.84
N GLY A 59 23.07 -3.00 5.63
CA GLY A 59 22.25 -2.30 4.65
C GLY A 59 21.25 -3.22 3.95
N CYS A 60 20.09 -2.68 3.62
CA CYS A 60 19.10 -3.36 2.79
C CYS A 60 19.40 -3.24 1.29
N PRO A 61 18.70 -3.98 0.41
CA PRO A 61 18.91 -3.81 -1.03
C PRO A 61 18.76 -2.36 -1.53
N ASP A 62 17.94 -1.56 -0.85
CA ASP A 62 17.68 -0.14 -1.13
C ASP A 62 18.45 0.81 -0.19
N ASP A 63 19.59 0.39 0.38
CA ASP A 63 20.34 1.13 1.40
C ASP A 63 20.61 2.59 1.04
N GLU A 64 21.10 2.86 -0.18
CA GLU A 64 21.38 4.23 -0.63
C GLU A 64 20.10 5.06 -0.79
N THR A 65 18.98 4.45 -1.20
CA THR A 65 17.68 5.12 -1.28
C THR A 65 17.19 5.51 0.12
N PHE A 66 17.32 4.60 1.10
CA PHE A 66 16.95 4.88 2.48
C PHE A 66 17.84 5.95 3.12
N LYS A 67 19.15 5.91 2.90
CA LYS A 67 20.08 6.96 3.34
C LYS A 67 19.71 8.31 2.74
N TYR A 68 19.36 8.33 1.45
CA TYR A 68 18.89 9.54 0.78
C TYR A 68 17.64 10.09 1.46
N MET A 69 16.59 9.26 1.64
CA MET A 69 15.35 9.65 2.33
C MET A 69 15.59 10.16 3.76
N ALA A 70 16.35 9.42 4.56
CA ALA A 70 16.70 9.82 5.93
C ALA A 70 17.45 11.16 5.95
N SER A 71 18.34 11.37 4.98
CA SER A 71 19.10 12.62 4.89
C SER A 71 18.24 13.82 4.48
N ILE A 72 17.15 13.63 3.74
CA ILE A 72 16.18 14.71 3.43
C ILE A 72 15.54 15.20 4.72
N TYR A 73 15.11 14.28 5.58
CA TYR A 73 14.51 14.62 6.86
C TYR A 73 15.52 15.30 7.80
N SER A 74 16.68 14.67 8.00
CA SER A 74 17.73 15.15 8.90
C SER A 74 18.27 16.53 8.52
N ARG A 75 18.57 16.77 7.23
CA ARG A 75 19.11 18.06 6.76
C ARG A 75 18.08 19.19 6.78
N SER A 76 16.79 18.85 6.70
CA SER A 76 15.70 19.82 6.78
C SER A 76 15.31 20.13 8.22
N HIS A 77 15.76 19.31 9.19
CA HIS A 77 15.47 19.48 10.60
C HIS A 77 16.36 20.58 11.17
N HIS A 78 15.89 21.26 12.21
CA HIS A 78 16.62 22.38 12.83
C HIS A 78 18.09 22.06 13.16
N ASN A 79 18.34 20.91 13.78
CA ASN A 79 19.67 20.54 14.29
C ASN A 79 20.00 19.03 14.17
N MET A 80 19.15 18.19 13.55
CA MET A 80 19.38 16.74 13.52
C MET A 80 20.66 16.38 12.76
N SER A 81 20.88 17.02 11.61
CA SER A 81 22.09 16.83 10.79
C SER A 81 23.40 17.28 11.45
N LEU A 82 23.32 18.05 12.55
CA LEU A 82 24.46 18.55 13.31
C LEU A 82 24.87 17.60 14.45
N SER A 83 24.21 16.44 14.58
CA SER A 83 24.51 15.47 15.63
C SER A 83 25.97 14.99 15.59
N GLU A 84 26.63 15.02 16.74
CA GLU A 84 27.97 14.45 16.93
C GLU A 84 27.91 12.92 17.12
N GLU A 85 26.81 12.40 17.68
CA GLU A 85 26.59 10.97 17.89
C GLU A 85 26.25 10.25 16.58
N PHE A 86 25.40 10.87 15.76
CA PHE A 86 24.93 10.32 14.49
C PHE A 86 25.42 11.19 13.34
N PRO A 87 26.52 10.84 12.66
CA PRO A 87 27.04 11.64 11.55
C PRO A 87 25.97 11.91 10.48
N GLY A 88 25.68 13.19 10.25
CA GLY A 88 24.64 13.61 9.31
C GLY A 88 23.21 13.39 9.79
N GLY A 89 23.01 13.08 11.08
CA GLY A 89 21.71 12.91 11.72
C GLY A 89 20.92 11.68 11.26
N ILE A 90 21.61 10.66 10.74
CA ILE A 90 20.99 9.42 10.24
C ILE A 90 21.72 8.20 10.80
N THR A 91 21.03 7.07 10.94
CA THR A 91 21.66 5.82 11.37
C THR A 91 20.98 4.58 10.79
N ASN A 92 21.76 3.54 10.50
CA ASN A 92 21.23 2.21 10.20
C ASN A 92 20.84 1.54 11.53
N GLY A 93 19.63 0.98 11.64
CA GLY A 93 19.12 0.47 12.92
C GLY A 93 19.95 -0.65 13.52
N ALA A 94 20.37 -1.61 12.71
CA ALA A 94 21.26 -2.69 13.08
C ALA A 94 22.63 -2.19 13.59
N TYR A 95 23.11 -1.08 13.01
CA TYR A 95 24.33 -0.42 13.45
C TYR A 95 24.16 0.34 14.76
N TRP A 96 22.98 0.87 15.06
CA TRP A 96 22.72 1.61 16.30
C TRP A 96 22.47 0.67 17.48
N TYR A 97 21.42 -0.14 17.41
CA TYR A 97 21.16 -1.26 18.31
C TYR A 97 20.16 -2.24 17.65
N PRO A 98 20.50 -3.53 17.48
CA PRO A 98 19.62 -4.47 16.81
C PRO A 98 18.24 -4.66 17.48
N ILE A 99 17.17 -4.51 16.70
CA ILE A 99 15.77 -4.78 17.10
C ILE A 99 15.14 -5.81 16.16
N TYR A 100 14.21 -6.60 16.70
CA TYR A 100 13.45 -7.60 15.95
C TYR A 100 11.96 -7.43 16.21
N GLY A 101 11.15 -7.59 15.15
CA GLY A 101 9.70 -7.45 15.17
C GLY A 101 9.22 -6.02 14.96
N GLY A 102 10.11 -5.12 14.53
CA GLY A 102 9.79 -3.73 14.22
C GLY A 102 8.90 -3.59 12.99
N MET A 103 8.08 -2.53 12.99
CA MET A 103 7.17 -2.19 11.89
C MET A 103 7.94 -1.73 10.64
N GLN A 104 9.09 -1.07 10.82
CA GLN A 104 9.92 -0.51 9.76
C GLN A 104 10.38 -1.58 8.76
N ASP A 105 11.07 -2.61 9.24
CA ASP A 105 11.56 -3.71 8.40
C ASP A 105 10.40 -4.53 7.82
N TRP A 106 9.29 -4.66 8.55
CA TRP A 106 8.10 -5.38 8.06
C TRP A 106 7.46 -4.67 6.87
N ASN A 107 7.34 -3.34 6.91
CA ASN A 107 6.83 -2.52 5.80
C ASN A 107 7.60 -2.77 4.50
N TYR A 108 8.92 -2.78 4.58
CA TYR A 108 9.76 -2.97 3.40
C TYR A 108 9.74 -4.41 2.88
N LEU A 109 9.74 -5.41 3.77
CA LEU A 109 9.72 -6.83 3.39
C LEU A 109 8.37 -7.31 2.85
N HIS A 110 7.26 -6.86 3.44
CA HIS A 110 5.94 -7.45 3.21
C HIS A 110 4.98 -6.51 2.49
N ALA A 111 5.06 -5.19 2.72
CA ALA A 111 4.16 -4.22 2.12
C ALA A 111 4.77 -3.49 0.89
N GLY A 112 6.09 -3.65 0.66
CA GLY A 112 6.81 -2.88 -0.37
C GLY A 112 6.87 -1.38 -0.07
N CYS A 113 6.66 -1.00 1.19
CA CYS A 113 6.60 0.39 1.66
C CYS A 113 7.94 0.79 2.29
N PHE A 114 8.47 1.93 1.89
CA PHE A 114 9.74 2.45 2.40
C PHE A 114 9.50 3.23 3.69
N GLU A 115 9.66 2.58 4.84
CA GLU A 115 9.45 3.20 6.16
C GLU A 115 10.76 3.62 6.82
N LEU A 116 10.78 4.85 7.37
CA LEU A 116 11.81 5.33 8.29
C LEU A 116 11.29 5.33 9.72
N THR A 117 12.18 5.15 10.70
CA THR A 117 11.88 5.44 12.11
C THR A 117 12.54 6.76 12.47
N LEU A 118 11.74 7.76 12.84
CA LEU A 118 12.21 9.12 13.11
C LEU A 118 12.17 9.38 14.61
N GLU A 119 13.36 9.46 15.22
CA GLU A 119 13.52 9.91 16.60
C GLU A 119 13.57 11.44 16.59
N ILE A 120 12.50 12.09 17.05
CA ILE A 120 12.26 13.54 16.85
C ILE A 120 12.54 14.40 18.09
N SER A 121 12.91 13.78 19.21
CA SER A 121 13.13 14.45 20.49
C SER A 121 13.89 13.53 21.45
N ASP A 122 14.92 14.06 22.13
CA ASP A 122 15.61 13.34 23.20
C ASP A 122 14.70 13.09 24.42
N ASP A 123 13.79 14.02 24.71
CA ASP A 123 12.76 13.82 25.72
C ASP A 123 11.58 13.06 25.11
N LYS A 124 11.26 11.90 25.69
CA LYS A 124 10.12 11.06 25.31
C LYS A 124 8.78 11.71 25.67
N TRP A 125 8.76 12.58 26.69
CA TRP A 125 7.55 13.20 27.19
C TRP A 125 7.78 14.69 27.52
N PRO A 126 8.03 15.51 26.50
CA PRO A 126 8.37 16.92 26.68
C PRO A 126 7.22 17.71 27.30
N ASN A 127 7.53 18.85 27.90
CA ASN A 127 6.50 19.73 28.44
C ASN A 127 5.65 20.30 27.30
N ALA A 128 4.36 20.52 27.57
CA ALA A 128 3.45 21.07 26.57
C ALA A 128 3.90 22.43 25.99
N SER A 129 4.68 23.21 26.75
CA SER A 129 5.27 24.47 26.31
C SER A 129 6.34 24.32 25.23
N GLU A 130 6.92 23.12 25.06
CA GLU A 130 7.98 22.83 24.08
C GLU A 130 7.42 22.36 22.73
N LEU A 131 6.14 21.93 22.70
CA LEU A 131 5.48 21.42 21.49
C LEU A 131 5.52 22.40 20.30
N PRO A 132 5.34 23.72 20.45
CA PRO A 132 5.46 24.66 19.33
C PRO A 132 6.86 24.65 18.72
N THR A 133 7.91 24.55 19.55
CA THR A 133 9.30 24.50 19.09
C THR A 133 9.58 23.18 18.37
N LEU A 134 9.16 22.04 18.94
CA LEU A 134 9.29 20.73 18.31
C LEU A 134 8.58 20.68 16.96
N PHE A 135 7.38 21.28 16.87
CA PHE A 135 6.68 21.39 15.60
C PHE A 135 7.49 22.19 14.58
N GLU A 136 7.97 23.39 14.92
CA GLU A 136 8.75 24.21 13.98
C GLU A 136 10.06 23.55 13.56
N TYR A 137 10.70 22.78 14.45
CA TYR A 137 11.93 22.04 14.12
C TYR A 137 11.70 20.91 13.10
N ASN A 138 10.54 20.25 13.15
CA ASN A 138 10.22 19.08 12.32
C ASN A 138 9.39 19.42 11.07
N LYS A 139 8.71 20.56 11.05
CA LYS A 139 7.72 20.93 10.02
C LYS A 139 8.28 20.83 8.61
N MET A 140 9.44 21.45 8.35
CA MET A 140 10.04 21.42 7.01
C MET A 140 10.59 20.04 6.66
N SER A 141 11.09 19.27 7.63
CA SER A 141 11.51 17.88 7.44
C SER A 141 10.38 16.98 6.99
N MET A 142 9.23 17.05 7.67
CA MET A 142 8.04 16.27 7.31
C MET A 142 7.55 16.65 5.90
N LEU A 143 7.45 17.95 5.61
CA LEU A 143 7.01 18.42 4.30
C LEU A 143 7.96 18.01 3.18
N ASN A 144 9.28 18.12 3.39
CA ASN A 144 10.28 17.75 2.38
C ASN A 144 10.34 16.24 2.16
N LEU A 145 10.18 15.44 3.20
CA LEU A 145 10.11 13.98 3.08
C LEU A 145 8.89 13.57 2.24
N VAL A 146 7.70 14.11 2.52
CA VAL A 146 6.50 13.85 1.71
C VAL A 146 6.67 14.36 0.28
N ALA A 147 7.21 15.57 0.11
CA ALA A 147 7.44 16.15 -1.22
C ALA A 147 8.42 15.32 -2.06
N SER A 148 9.42 14.67 -1.44
CA SER A 148 10.36 13.82 -2.17
C SER A 148 9.68 12.63 -2.87
N LEU A 149 8.54 12.16 -2.35
CA LEU A 149 7.78 11.04 -2.94
C LEU A 149 7.24 11.34 -4.33
N VAL A 150 7.06 12.62 -4.65
CA VAL A 150 6.57 13.07 -5.96
C VAL A 150 7.63 13.83 -6.76
N LYS A 151 8.65 14.38 -6.10
CA LYS A 151 9.69 15.19 -6.73
C LYS A 151 10.91 14.40 -7.18
N THR A 152 11.08 13.16 -6.72
CA THR A 152 12.28 12.34 -6.98
C THR A 152 11.91 10.93 -7.42
N GLY A 153 12.91 10.15 -7.83
CA GLY A 153 12.71 8.76 -8.25
C GLY A 153 12.02 8.64 -9.61
N ILE A 154 11.36 7.51 -9.83
CA ILE A 154 10.58 7.26 -11.04
C ILE A 154 9.14 6.93 -10.71
N HIS A 155 8.26 7.26 -11.62
CA HIS A 155 6.87 6.82 -11.59
C HIS A 155 6.42 6.50 -13.01
N GLY A 156 5.33 5.78 -13.16
CA GLY A 156 4.81 5.48 -14.49
C GLY A 156 3.62 4.56 -14.44
N ARG A 157 3.16 4.15 -15.61
CA ARG A 157 2.06 3.21 -15.79
C ARG A 157 2.42 2.07 -16.72
N ILE A 158 1.77 0.93 -16.53
CA ILE A 158 2.06 -0.29 -17.28
C ILE A 158 0.80 -0.83 -17.95
N PHE A 159 0.81 -0.85 -19.28
CA PHE A 159 -0.35 -1.26 -20.08
C PHE A 159 -0.03 -2.42 -21.02
N SER A 160 -1.06 -3.18 -21.36
CA SER A 160 -1.01 -4.22 -22.37
C SER A 160 -1.03 -3.63 -23.78
N SER A 161 -0.24 -4.15 -24.72
CA SER A 161 -0.21 -3.65 -26.10
C SER A 161 -1.41 -4.06 -26.95
N ASP A 162 -2.06 -5.18 -26.61
CA ASP A 162 -3.19 -5.76 -27.36
C ASP A 162 -4.53 -5.10 -27.01
N GLU A 163 -4.87 -5.06 -25.72
CA GLU A 163 -6.17 -4.63 -25.21
C GLU A 163 -6.11 -3.26 -24.51
N GLY A 164 -4.90 -2.69 -24.34
CA GLY A 164 -4.72 -1.43 -23.60
C GLY A 164 -5.04 -1.54 -22.10
N LYS A 165 -5.19 -2.77 -21.57
CA LYS A 165 -5.57 -2.99 -20.17
C LYS A 165 -4.44 -2.60 -19.20
N PRO A 166 -4.77 -2.05 -18.03
CA PRO A 166 -3.81 -1.84 -16.95
C PRO A 166 -3.23 -3.17 -16.48
N LEU A 167 -1.93 -3.21 -16.21
CA LEU A 167 -1.23 -4.39 -15.72
C LEU A 167 -0.65 -4.14 -14.33
N SER A 168 -1.01 -4.99 -13.37
CA SER A 168 -0.39 -5.08 -12.03
C SER A 168 0.98 -5.77 -12.13
N ALA A 169 1.85 -5.23 -12.98
CA ALA A 169 3.17 -5.79 -13.26
C ALA A 169 4.15 -5.50 -12.11
N SER A 170 5.24 -6.27 -12.07
CA SER A 170 6.34 -6.08 -11.13
C SER A 170 7.40 -5.19 -11.77
N ILE A 171 7.94 -4.25 -11.00
CA ILE A 171 8.98 -3.32 -11.41
C ILE A 171 10.20 -3.59 -10.54
N ALA A 172 11.31 -3.95 -11.20
CA ALA A 172 12.60 -4.18 -10.57
C ALA A 172 13.65 -3.22 -11.16
N ILE A 173 14.64 -2.90 -10.35
CA ILE A 173 15.81 -2.15 -10.76
C ILE A 173 16.97 -3.12 -10.81
N LYS A 174 17.64 -3.23 -11.95
CA LYS A 174 18.74 -4.18 -12.11
C LYS A 174 19.83 -3.93 -11.07
N GLY A 175 20.19 -4.97 -10.34
CA GLY A 175 21.17 -4.91 -9.26
C GLY A 175 20.58 -4.63 -7.87
N LEU A 176 19.31 -4.24 -7.77
CA LEU A 176 18.60 -4.10 -6.49
C LEU A 176 17.69 -5.31 -6.29
N ASN A 177 17.91 -6.06 -5.20
CA ASN A 177 17.08 -7.21 -4.85
C ASN A 177 15.81 -6.77 -4.09
N SER A 178 15.00 -5.96 -4.76
CA SER A 178 13.79 -5.34 -4.23
C SER A 178 12.87 -5.04 -5.40
N THR A 179 11.64 -5.54 -5.33
CA THR A 179 10.67 -5.39 -6.41
C THR A 179 9.42 -4.71 -5.86
N ILE A 180 8.85 -3.79 -6.63
CA ILE A 180 7.55 -3.18 -6.32
C ILE A 180 6.53 -3.64 -7.36
N HIS A 181 5.25 -3.43 -7.07
CA HIS A 181 4.17 -3.76 -7.99
C HIS A 181 3.36 -2.53 -8.35
N ALA A 182 3.03 -2.40 -9.64
CA ALA A 182 2.02 -1.45 -10.07
C ALA A 182 0.67 -1.75 -9.40
N ARG A 183 -0.14 -0.71 -9.16
CA ARG A 183 -1.49 -0.89 -8.62
C ARG A 183 -2.42 -1.49 -9.65
N GLU A 184 -3.35 -2.33 -9.22
CA GLU A 184 -4.26 -3.04 -10.13
C GLU A 184 -5.22 -2.10 -10.88
N THR A 185 -5.72 -1.07 -10.21
CA THR A 185 -6.78 -0.19 -10.77
C THR A 185 -6.26 0.83 -11.77
N LEU A 186 -5.11 1.45 -11.51
CA LEU A 186 -4.55 2.54 -12.32
C LEU A 186 -3.27 2.13 -13.08
N ALA A 187 -2.76 0.93 -12.83
CA ALA A 187 -1.46 0.44 -13.30
C ALA A 187 -0.29 1.37 -12.98
N ASP A 188 -0.46 2.28 -12.03
CA ASP A 188 0.58 3.22 -11.63
C ASP A 188 1.54 2.60 -10.62
N TYR A 189 2.80 3.01 -10.70
CA TYR A 189 3.83 2.65 -9.75
C TYR A 189 4.69 3.86 -9.42
N HIS A 190 5.29 3.82 -8.23
CA HIS A 190 6.23 4.81 -7.74
C HIS A 190 7.43 4.08 -7.16
N ARG A 191 8.64 4.42 -7.62
CA ARG A 191 9.89 3.84 -7.15
C ARG A 191 10.85 4.96 -6.79
N LEU A 192 11.08 5.12 -5.48
CA LEU A 192 12.12 6.00 -4.98
C LEU A 192 13.49 5.48 -5.40
N LEU A 193 14.33 6.41 -5.87
CA LEU A 193 15.70 6.16 -6.29
C LEU A 193 16.52 7.40 -6.02
N VAL A 194 17.81 7.21 -5.76
CA VAL A 194 18.75 8.31 -5.56
C VAL A 194 18.95 9.07 -6.89
N PRO A 195 18.80 10.41 -6.89
CA PRO A 195 19.14 11.24 -8.05
C PRO A 195 20.58 11.07 -8.56
N GLY A 196 20.81 11.40 -9.82
CA GLY A 196 22.12 11.36 -10.47
C GLY A 196 22.60 9.97 -10.89
N GLY A 197 21.80 8.92 -10.62
CA GLY A 197 22.13 7.53 -10.95
C GLY A 197 21.72 7.12 -12.37
N LYS A 198 22.44 6.15 -12.94
CA LYS A 198 22.01 5.42 -14.14
C LYS A 198 21.36 4.11 -13.72
N TYR A 199 20.12 3.89 -14.15
CA TYR A 199 19.32 2.73 -13.75
C TYR A 199 18.84 1.96 -14.96
N GLU A 200 18.77 0.63 -14.84
CA GLU A 200 18.04 -0.23 -15.78
C GLU A 200 16.76 -0.71 -15.08
N VAL A 201 15.63 -0.21 -15.54
CA VAL A 201 14.29 -0.49 -15.01
C VAL A 201 13.71 -1.65 -15.79
N ILE A 202 13.20 -2.67 -15.10
CA ILE A 202 12.69 -3.91 -15.68
C ILE A 202 11.24 -4.10 -15.24
N ALA A 203 10.32 -4.20 -16.20
CA ALA A 203 8.92 -4.54 -15.98
C ALA A 203 8.65 -6.00 -16.36
N THR A 204 8.04 -6.76 -15.46
CA THR A 204 7.71 -8.18 -15.65
C THR A 204 6.29 -8.50 -15.20
N MET A 205 5.56 -9.27 -16.01
CA MET A 205 4.20 -9.73 -15.70
C MET A 205 4.02 -11.13 -16.30
N PRO A 206 3.52 -12.13 -15.55
CA PRO A 206 3.20 -13.44 -16.10
C PRO A 206 2.28 -13.34 -17.32
N GLY A 207 2.62 -14.06 -18.40
CA GLY A 207 1.90 -13.99 -19.66
C GLY A 207 2.32 -12.85 -20.60
N TYR A 208 3.29 -12.01 -20.21
CA TYR A 208 3.84 -10.93 -21.02
C TYR A 208 5.34 -11.08 -21.22
N LYS A 209 5.84 -10.55 -22.33
CA LYS A 209 7.29 -10.40 -22.56
C LYS A 209 7.82 -9.31 -21.65
N SER A 210 8.86 -9.63 -20.87
CA SER A 210 9.55 -8.65 -20.03
C SER A 210 10.09 -7.50 -20.87
N ARG A 211 10.00 -6.28 -20.34
CA ARG A 211 10.52 -5.06 -20.96
C ARG A 211 11.55 -4.44 -20.02
N SER A 212 12.61 -3.88 -20.56
CA SER A 212 13.56 -3.08 -19.80
C SER A 212 13.93 -1.80 -20.52
N THR A 213 14.30 -0.77 -19.76
CA THR A 213 14.78 0.51 -20.27
C THR A 213 15.90 1.04 -19.39
N SER A 214 16.86 1.73 -20.00
CA SER A 214 17.94 2.41 -19.28
C SER A 214 17.66 3.90 -19.19
N ILE A 215 17.73 4.45 -17.99
CA ILE A 215 17.48 5.86 -17.70
C ILE A 215 18.68 6.49 -17.01
N MET A 216 18.81 7.81 -17.14
CA MET A 216 19.69 8.64 -16.34
C MET A 216 18.80 9.56 -15.52
N LEU A 217 18.69 9.28 -14.22
CA LEU A 217 17.78 9.98 -13.32
C LEU A 217 18.42 11.30 -12.88
N GLY A 218 17.78 12.42 -13.18
CA GLY A 218 18.19 13.74 -12.69
C GLY A 218 17.74 13.99 -11.26
N GLU A 219 17.75 15.27 -10.86
CA GLU A 219 17.22 15.71 -9.56
C GLU A 219 15.69 15.63 -9.47
N GLU A 220 15.01 15.74 -10.62
CA GLU A 220 13.55 15.67 -10.71
C GLU A 220 13.08 14.25 -11.02
N ALA A 221 11.85 13.94 -10.59
CA ALA A 221 11.19 12.68 -10.89
C ALA A 221 11.05 12.47 -12.40
N MET A 222 11.18 11.21 -12.83
CA MET A 222 11.08 10.83 -14.23
C MET A 222 9.90 9.88 -14.47
N THR A 223 9.08 10.18 -15.48
CA THR A 223 8.04 9.26 -15.97
C THR A 223 8.66 8.14 -16.79
N VAL A 224 8.39 6.89 -16.41
CA VAL A 224 8.86 5.69 -17.10
C VAL A 224 7.68 4.74 -17.32
N ASP A 225 6.99 4.90 -18.44
CA ASP A 225 5.85 4.04 -18.79
C ASP A 225 6.32 2.77 -19.53
N PHE A 226 5.56 1.68 -19.37
CA PHE A 226 5.79 0.44 -20.10
C PHE A 226 4.53 0.01 -20.85
N VAL A 227 4.72 -0.45 -22.08
CA VAL A 227 3.71 -1.18 -22.85
C VAL A 227 4.23 -2.59 -23.08
N MET A 228 3.51 -3.59 -22.56
CA MET A 228 3.94 -4.98 -22.53
C MET A 228 3.18 -5.82 -23.56
N ASP A 229 3.91 -6.66 -24.30
CA ASP A 229 3.32 -7.56 -25.28
C ASP A 229 2.97 -8.91 -24.66
N PRO A 230 1.77 -9.46 -24.89
CA PRO A 230 1.45 -10.82 -24.51
C PRO A 230 2.43 -11.83 -25.12
N VAL A 231 2.74 -12.88 -24.36
CA VAL A 231 3.42 -14.06 -24.91
C VAL A 231 2.39 -14.85 -25.71
N ILE A 232 2.44 -14.72 -27.03
CA ILE A 232 1.63 -15.57 -27.91
C ILE A 232 2.20 -17.00 -27.82
N THR A 233 1.52 -17.87 -27.09
CA THR A 233 1.71 -19.32 -27.24
C THR A 233 1.13 -19.72 -28.59
N PRO A 234 1.90 -20.37 -29.48
CA PRO A 234 1.34 -20.95 -30.69
C PRO A 234 0.34 -22.02 -30.26
N ILE A 235 -0.96 -21.72 -30.39
CA ILE A 235 -1.98 -22.74 -30.29
C ILE A 235 -1.84 -23.61 -31.54
N ASN A 236 -1.11 -24.72 -31.43
CA ASN A 236 -1.33 -25.86 -32.30
C ASN A 236 -2.69 -26.48 -31.94
N SER A 237 -3.77 -25.84 -32.39
CA SER A 237 -5.05 -26.49 -32.62
C SER A 237 -5.80 -25.77 -33.74
N PHE A 238 -5.35 -26.05 -34.96
CA PHE A 238 -6.30 -26.34 -36.04
C PHE A 238 -7.15 -27.56 -35.63
N LEU A 239 -8.12 -27.37 -34.74
CA LEU A 239 -9.26 -28.26 -34.62
C LEU A 239 -10.51 -27.41 -34.38
N GLN A 240 -11.25 -27.25 -35.46
CA GLN A 240 -12.66 -26.89 -35.54
C GLN A 240 -13.08 -25.60 -34.82
N ARG A 241 -13.19 -24.52 -35.62
CA ARG A 241 -14.29 -23.57 -35.47
C ARG A 241 -15.62 -24.32 -35.69
N GLY A 242 -16.07 -25.05 -34.68
CA GLY A 242 -17.48 -25.30 -34.46
C GLY A 242 -17.98 -24.15 -33.61
N TRP A 243 -18.90 -23.34 -34.13
CA TRP A 243 -19.66 -22.43 -33.29
C TRP A 243 -20.36 -23.25 -32.20
N SER A 244 -19.91 -23.07 -30.97
CA SER A 244 -20.65 -23.41 -29.76
C SER A 244 -20.78 -22.11 -28.97
N CYS A 245 -21.91 -21.43 -29.15
CA CYS A 245 -22.42 -20.55 -28.12
C CYS A 245 -22.76 -21.44 -26.91
N SER A 246 -21.81 -21.64 -26.01
CA SER A 246 -22.12 -22.14 -24.68
C SER A 246 -22.85 -21.05 -23.92
N LEU A 247 -24.19 -21.13 -23.94
CA LEU A 247 -25.08 -20.52 -22.96
C LEU A 247 -24.51 -20.74 -21.55
N PRO A 248 -24.63 -19.77 -20.63
CA PRO A 248 -24.27 -19.99 -19.23
C PRO A 248 -25.13 -21.14 -18.69
N GLY A 249 -24.49 -22.09 -18.00
CA GLY A 249 -25.12 -23.31 -17.49
C GLY A 249 -26.34 -23.06 -16.58
N PRO A 250 -27.05 -24.13 -16.19
CA PRO A 250 -28.39 -24.08 -15.58
C PRO A 250 -28.47 -23.30 -14.26
N HIS A 251 -27.34 -22.92 -13.67
CA HIS A 251 -27.30 -22.08 -12.46
C HIS A 251 -27.71 -20.62 -12.71
N LEU A 252 -27.47 -20.06 -13.90
CA LEU A 252 -27.83 -18.67 -14.18
C LEU A 252 -29.35 -18.53 -14.42
N GLU A 253 -29.96 -19.47 -15.16
CA GLU A 253 -31.41 -19.50 -15.34
C GLU A 253 -32.15 -19.75 -14.02
N VAL A 254 -31.66 -20.66 -13.18
CA VAL A 254 -32.23 -20.89 -11.84
C VAL A 254 -32.12 -19.63 -10.98
N PHE A 255 -31.02 -18.88 -11.06
CA PHE A 255 -30.86 -17.62 -10.35
C PHE A 255 -31.85 -16.54 -10.83
N PHE A 256 -32.03 -16.39 -12.15
CA PHE A 256 -33.02 -15.46 -12.70
C PHE A 256 -34.45 -15.85 -12.36
N ILE A 257 -34.79 -17.13 -12.38
CA ILE A 257 -36.11 -17.63 -11.94
C ILE A 257 -36.32 -17.33 -10.46
N LEU A 258 -35.32 -17.56 -9.60
CA LEU A 258 -35.43 -17.29 -8.17
C LEU A 258 -35.65 -15.79 -7.90
N VAL A 259 -34.92 -14.92 -8.59
CA VAL A 259 -35.06 -13.45 -8.50
C VAL A 259 -36.44 -13.02 -8.99
N LEU A 260 -36.93 -13.55 -10.11
CA LEU A 260 -38.27 -13.25 -10.65
C LEU A 260 -39.38 -13.69 -9.70
N VAL A 261 -39.25 -14.86 -9.05
CA VAL A 261 -40.20 -15.34 -8.04
C VAL A 261 -40.19 -14.42 -6.83
N LEU A 262 -39.02 -14.03 -6.31
CA LEU A 262 -38.90 -13.13 -5.16
C LEU A 262 -39.50 -11.75 -5.45
N VAL A 263 -39.23 -11.18 -6.64
CA VAL A 263 -39.81 -9.91 -7.08
C VAL A 263 -41.33 -10.02 -7.23
N SER A 264 -41.83 -11.13 -7.77
CA SER A 264 -43.28 -11.37 -7.93
C SER A 264 -43.99 -11.52 -6.59
N VAL A 265 -43.39 -12.23 -5.63
CA VAL A 265 -43.91 -12.36 -4.26
C VAL A 265 -43.91 -11.01 -3.56
N PHE A 266 -42.84 -10.22 -3.72
CA PHE A 266 -42.75 -8.87 -3.16
C PHE A 266 -43.81 -7.92 -3.75
N LEU A 267 -44.02 -7.95 -5.07
CA LEU A 267 -45.08 -7.19 -5.75
C LEU A 267 -46.48 -7.64 -5.29
N CYS A 268 -46.73 -8.95 -5.15
CA CYS A 268 -47.97 -9.47 -4.59
C CYS A 268 -48.20 -9.00 -3.14
N PHE A 269 -47.14 -8.92 -2.33
CA PHE A 269 -47.23 -8.38 -0.97
C PHE A 269 -47.56 -6.88 -0.97
N LEU A 270 -46.95 -6.09 -1.85
CA LEU A 270 -47.26 -4.67 -2.03
C LEU A 270 -48.69 -4.44 -2.54
N LEU A 271 -49.17 -5.26 -3.47
CA LEU A 271 -50.55 -5.21 -3.97
C LEU A 271 -51.55 -5.61 -2.89
N LYS A 272 -51.29 -6.66 -2.11
CA LYS A 272 -52.11 -7.00 -0.93
C LYS A 272 -52.12 -5.87 0.11
N ARG A 273 -50.97 -5.22 0.37
CA ARG A 273 -50.90 -4.06 1.26
C ARG A 273 -51.73 -2.88 0.74
N ARG A 274 -51.69 -2.58 -0.56
CA ARG A 274 -52.54 -1.56 -1.18
C ARG A 274 -54.03 -1.88 -1.12
N VAL A 275 -54.42 -3.14 -1.26
CA VAL A 275 -55.84 -3.56 -1.16
C VAL A 275 -56.37 -3.48 0.28
N VAL A 276 -55.53 -3.78 1.29
CA VAL A 276 -55.91 -3.66 2.71
C VAL A 276 -56.00 -2.19 3.15
N LEU A 277 -55.22 -1.27 2.57
CA LEU A 277 -55.28 0.16 2.87
C LEU A 277 -56.43 0.92 2.17
N ASN A 278 -57.04 0.35 1.12
CA ASN A 278 -58.09 0.99 0.33
C ASN A 278 -59.53 0.54 0.65
N TYR A 279 -59.77 -0.17 1.76
CA TYR A 279 -61.13 -0.37 2.28
C TYR A 279 -61.52 0.82 3.17
N PRO A 280 -62.50 1.67 2.79
CA PRO A 280 -63.04 2.68 3.68
C PRO A 280 -63.82 1.96 4.79
N LYS A 281 -63.43 2.18 6.05
CA LYS A 281 -64.23 1.78 7.21
C LYS A 281 -65.57 2.55 7.19
N GLN A 282 -66.63 1.96 6.63
CA GLN A 282 -68.00 2.39 6.93
C GLN A 282 -68.29 2.10 8.41
N ARG A 283 -68.25 3.15 9.23
CA ARG A 283 -68.78 3.14 10.61
C ARG A 283 -70.31 3.06 10.54
N GLN A 284 -70.89 1.92 10.91
CA GLN A 284 -72.27 1.87 11.39
C GLN A 284 -72.29 2.31 12.87
N ALA A 285 -72.94 3.44 13.14
CA ALA A 285 -73.29 3.86 14.49
C ALA A 285 -74.61 3.17 14.91
N LYS A 286 -74.54 2.35 15.96
CA LYS A 286 -75.71 2.01 16.79
C LYS A 286 -75.35 2.34 18.23
N ARG A 287 -76.00 3.36 18.77
CA ARG A 287 -75.91 3.80 20.17
C ARG A 287 -77.19 3.33 20.86
N SER A 288 -77.07 2.40 21.79
CA SER A 288 -78.16 1.95 22.66
C SER A 288 -78.26 2.85 23.89
N VAL A 289 -79.46 3.40 24.08
CA VAL A 289 -80.25 3.52 25.31
C VAL A 289 -79.51 3.29 26.64
N LEU A 290 -79.57 4.28 27.54
CA LEU A 290 -80.02 4.11 28.93
C LEU A 290 -80.39 5.48 29.51
N GLY A 291 -81.63 5.58 29.98
CA GLY A 291 -82.19 6.74 30.68
C GLY A 291 -82.00 6.64 32.18
N VAL A 292 -82.10 7.83 32.80
CA VAL A 292 -82.49 8.19 34.18
C VAL A 292 -82.28 7.15 35.27
#